data_AF-A0A4R0RJM0-F1
#
_entry.id   AF-A0A4R0RJM0-F1
#
_cell.length_a   1.000
_cell.length_b   1.000
_cell.length_c   1.000
_cell.angle_alpha   90.00
_cell.angle_beta   90.00
_cell.angle_gamma   90.00
#
_symmetry.space_group_name_H-M   'P 1'
#
loop_
_entity.id
_entity.type
_entity.pdbx_description
1 polymer ?
#
loop_
_entity_poly.entity_id
_entity_poly.type
_entity_poly.pdbx_seq_one_letter_code
_entity_poly.pdbx_strand_id
1 'polypeptide(L)'
;MDKHQWHDDEVRALAERGLTLENLGPLDRFNRVRPCYDSKENFFVAKAIPKDSSEVAVLRILLEIPRNGNRTVPAELVDCQHSTLVIMPFLDTLLMASPEYGLDFMHQRHIAFGDIDAENIVWSVEALNLRSFNIKADALYYIDFGAARRLPAGPGSGVTISDYKKHGGHYRPPEGVENLDPYAYDVYCLGETLYNTCHRTLERKSAFIFPPSMYQFIDTLRNPNPSHRPLMRQVKQQWFELRNRILSTKEK
;
A
#
# COMPACT_ATOMS: atom_id res chain seq x y z
N MET A 1 -24.77 -7.22 16.70
CA MET A 1 -23.66 -6.30 16.98
C MET A 1 -23.20 -5.74 15.65
N ASP A 2 -23.11 -4.42 15.53
CA ASP A 2 -22.59 -3.79 14.31
C ASP A 2 -21.10 -4.13 14.18
N LYS A 3 -20.72 -4.80 13.09
CA LYS A 3 -19.35 -5.27 12.84
C LYS A 3 -18.32 -4.13 12.72
N HIS A 4 -18.79 -2.89 12.69
CA HIS A 4 -17.96 -1.69 12.58
C HIS A 4 -17.89 -0.87 13.88
N GLN A 5 -18.57 -1.33 14.94
CA GLN A 5 -18.48 -0.67 16.23
C GLN A 5 -17.11 -0.92 16.86
N TRP A 6 -16.52 0.15 17.38
CA TRP A 6 -15.28 0.10 18.15
C TRP A 6 -15.58 -0.43 19.54
N HIS A 7 -14.71 -1.30 20.06
CA HIS A 7 -14.82 -1.84 21.40
C HIS A 7 -14.29 -0.85 22.45
N ASP A 8 -14.79 -0.94 23.69
CA ASP A 8 -14.42 0.00 24.76
C ASP A 8 -12.92 -0.01 25.08
N ASP A 9 -12.28 -1.18 24.98
CA ASP A 9 -10.85 -1.33 25.18
C ASP A 9 -10.01 -0.73 24.05
N GLU A 10 -10.52 -0.75 22.81
CA GLU A 10 -9.93 -0.05 21.66
C GLU A 10 -10.00 1.47 21.87
N VAL A 11 -11.16 1.99 22.29
CA VAL A 11 -11.34 3.43 22.58
C VAL A 11 -10.46 3.87 23.76
N ARG A 12 -10.40 3.07 24.83
CA ARG A 12 -9.52 3.33 25.97
C ARG A 12 -8.05 3.34 25.57
N ALA A 13 -7.61 2.39 24.74
CA ALA A 13 -6.23 2.33 24.28
C ALA A 13 -5.80 3.56 23.45
N LEU A 14 -6.73 4.15 22.69
CA LEU A 14 -6.51 5.44 22.03
C LEU A 14 -6.43 6.60 23.03
N ALA A 15 -7.35 6.65 24.00
CA ALA A 15 -7.36 7.70 25.03
C ALA A 15 -6.09 7.69 25.89
N GLU A 16 -5.58 6.52 26.25
CA GLU A 16 -4.29 6.35 26.96
C GLU A 16 -3.09 6.90 26.16
N ARG A 17 -3.23 6.98 24.83
CA ARG A 17 -2.25 7.60 23.92
C ARG A 17 -2.55 9.07 23.65
N GLY A 18 -3.48 9.67 24.38
CA GLY A 18 -3.92 11.04 24.16
C GLY A 18 -4.53 11.26 22.77
N LEU A 19 -5.20 10.24 22.22
CA LEU A 19 -5.92 10.32 20.94
C LEU A 19 -7.43 10.28 21.18
N THR A 20 -8.15 11.14 20.47
CA THR A 20 -9.62 11.17 20.45
C THR A 20 -10.12 10.77 19.07
N LEU A 21 -11.06 9.83 19.00
CA LEU A 21 -11.71 9.46 17.74
C LEU A 21 -12.55 10.62 17.21
N GLU A 22 -12.42 10.89 15.92
CA GLU A 22 -13.22 11.92 15.27
C GLU A 22 -14.65 11.44 14.99
N ASN A 23 -15.64 12.30 15.20
CA ASN A 23 -17.06 11.97 15.02
C ASN A 23 -17.55 12.00 13.57
N LEU A 24 -16.67 12.25 12.59
CA LEU A 24 -17.01 12.40 11.16
C LEU A 24 -17.35 11.07 10.43
N GLY A 25 -17.71 10.02 11.17
CA GLY A 25 -18.01 8.69 10.61
C GLY A 25 -16.74 7.90 10.24
N PRO A 26 -16.89 6.69 9.69
CA PRO A 26 -15.76 5.86 9.32
C PRO A 26 -15.14 6.32 7.98
N LEU A 27 -13.80 6.25 7.88
CA LEU A 27 -13.09 6.47 6.61
C LEU A 27 -13.36 5.34 5.62
N ASP A 28 -13.60 4.14 6.14
CA ASP A 28 -13.94 2.95 5.39
C ASP A 28 -15.23 2.36 5.95
N ARG A 29 -16.26 2.20 5.10
CA ARG A 29 -17.56 1.68 5.51
C ARG A 29 -17.55 0.17 5.79
N PHE A 30 -16.50 -0.53 5.40
CA PHE A 30 -16.37 -1.98 5.51
C PHE A 30 -15.34 -2.40 6.56
N ASN A 31 -14.41 -1.51 6.90
CA ASN A 31 -13.38 -1.73 7.91
C ASN A 31 -13.51 -0.78 9.11
N ARG A 32 -12.97 -1.17 10.26
CA ARG A 32 -12.94 -0.31 11.46
C ARG A 32 -11.79 0.68 11.36
N VAL A 33 -11.90 1.64 10.45
CA VAL A 33 -10.92 2.70 10.19
C VAL A 33 -11.54 4.05 10.50
N ARG A 34 -10.91 4.85 11.36
CA ARG A 34 -11.38 6.19 11.72
C ARG A 34 -10.24 7.19 11.86
N PRO A 35 -10.50 8.48 11.57
CA PRO A 35 -9.58 9.53 11.94
C PRO A 35 -9.57 9.68 13.46
N CYS A 36 -8.42 10.08 13.99
CA CYS A 36 -8.28 10.52 15.37
C CYS A 36 -7.29 11.66 15.46
N TYR A 37 -7.33 12.40 16.56
CA TYR A 37 -6.47 13.56 16.75
C TYR A 37 -5.95 13.65 18.18
N ASP A 38 -4.82 14.31 18.35
CA ASP A 38 -4.26 14.59 19.67
C ASP A 38 -4.68 15.98 20.19
N SER A 39 -4.25 16.33 21.41
CA SER A 39 -4.57 17.63 22.03
C SER A 39 -3.98 18.85 21.31
N LYS A 40 -3.10 18.64 20.33
CA LYS A 40 -2.51 19.68 19.48
C LYS A 40 -3.14 19.69 18.08
N GLU A 41 -4.25 18.99 17.89
CA GLU A 41 -4.95 18.87 16.61
C GLU A 41 -4.09 18.25 15.49
N ASN A 42 -3.09 17.43 15.85
CA ASN A 42 -2.43 16.59 14.85
C ASN A 42 -3.34 15.42 14.51
N PHE A 43 -3.52 15.16 13.21
CA PHE A 43 -4.40 14.10 12.71
C PHE A 43 -3.64 12.77 12.49
N PHE A 44 -4.34 11.69 12.83
CA PHE A 44 -3.92 10.31 12.71
C PHE A 44 -5.08 9.47 12.13
N VAL A 45 -4.76 8.26 11.70
CA VAL A 45 -5.72 7.22 11.38
C VAL A 45 -5.53 6.07 12.35
N ALA A 46 -6.63 5.58 12.91
CA ALA A 46 -6.65 4.35 13.68
C ALA A 46 -7.47 3.28 12.93
N LYS A 47 -6.89 2.09 12.78
CA LYS A 47 -7.55 0.91 12.20
C LYS A 47 -7.56 -0.23 13.22
N ALA A 48 -8.72 -0.82 13.51
CA ALA A 48 -8.86 -1.95 14.42
C ALA A 48 -8.93 -3.28 13.65
N ILE A 49 -7.89 -4.10 13.75
CA ILE A 49 -7.69 -5.31 12.94
C ILE A 49 -7.78 -6.56 13.82
N PRO A 50 -8.40 -7.67 13.38
CA PRO A 50 -8.33 -8.94 14.10
C PRO A 50 -6.88 -9.36 14.40
N LYS A 51 -6.62 -9.79 15.64
CA LYS A 51 -5.26 -10.11 16.11
C LYS A 51 -4.56 -11.21 15.32
N ASP A 52 -5.33 -12.18 14.86
CA ASP A 52 -4.89 -13.38 14.13
C ASP A 52 -4.87 -13.17 12.60
N SER A 53 -5.10 -11.94 12.15
CA SER A 53 -5.06 -11.60 10.72
C SER A 53 -3.64 -11.66 10.16
N SER A 54 -3.54 -11.97 8.86
CA SER A 54 -2.28 -11.87 8.12
C SER A 54 -1.75 -10.43 8.09
N GLU A 55 -2.65 -9.44 8.10
CA GLU A 55 -2.33 -8.01 8.12
C GLU A 55 -1.47 -7.65 9.34
N VAL A 56 -1.90 -8.02 10.55
CA VAL A 56 -1.14 -7.76 11.79
C VAL A 56 0.21 -8.47 11.77
N ALA A 57 0.25 -9.73 11.32
CA ALA A 57 1.49 -10.50 11.24
C ALA A 57 2.50 -9.86 10.27
N VAL A 58 2.03 -9.36 9.12
CA VAL A 58 2.86 -8.65 8.13
C VAL A 58 3.34 -7.31 8.68
N LEU A 59 2.45 -6.52 9.28
CA LEU A 59 2.79 -5.22 9.85
C LEU A 59 3.85 -5.33 10.96
N ARG A 60 3.75 -6.31 11.86
CA ARG A 60 4.77 -6.54 12.88
C ARG A 60 6.17 -6.74 12.27
N ILE A 61 6.26 -7.59 11.24
CA ILE A 61 7.52 -7.84 10.55
C ILE A 61 8.04 -6.57 9.87
N LEU A 62 7.17 -5.83 9.19
CA LEU A 62 7.60 -4.65 8.43
C LEU A 62 8.00 -3.49 9.34
N LEU A 63 7.29 -3.26 10.43
CA LEU A 63 7.58 -2.16 11.37
C LEU A 63 8.84 -2.41 12.21
N GLU A 64 9.21 -3.68 12.43
CA GLU A 64 10.47 -4.05 13.12
C GLU A 64 11.74 -3.86 12.26
N ILE A 65 11.61 -3.62 10.95
CA ILE A 65 12.75 -3.54 10.04
C ILE A 65 13.00 -2.09 9.59
N PRO A 66 13.87 -1.34 10.29
CA PRO A 66 14.34 -0.03 9.84
C PRO A 66 15.34 -0.23 8.68
N ARG A 67 14.88 -0.06 7.43
CA ARG A 67 15.76 -0.14 6.25
C ARG A 67 15.36 0.83 5.15
N ASN A 68 16.38 1.31 4.44
CA ASN A 68 16.21 1.97 3.15
C ASN A 68 15.48 1.03 2.19
N GLY A 69 14.29 1.44 1.74
CA GLY A 69 13.42 0.66 0.86
C GLY A 69 12.13 0.17 1.52
N ASN A 70 12.05 0.12 2.85
CA ASN A 70 10.77 -0.11 3.52
C ASN A 70 9.89 1.13 3.34
N ARG A 71 8.79 0.97 2.61
CA ARG A 71 7.78 2.01 2.39
C ARG A 71 6.47 1.66 3.07
N THR A 72 6.48 0.83 4.11
CA THR A 72 5.33 0.69 5.00
C THR A 72 5.13 2.00 5.74
N VAL A 73 3.89 2.50 5.83
CA VAL A 73 3.61 3.69 6.64
C VAL A 73 4.09 3.45 8.08
N PRO A 74 4.87 4.36 8.68
CA PRO A 74 5.19 4.26 10.09
C PRO A 74 3.91 4.23 10.92
N ALA A 75 3.82 3.21 11.78
CA ALA A 75 2.63 2.98 12.59
C ALA A 75 3.01 2.41 13.95
N GLU A 76 2.15 2.65 14.93
CA GLU A 76 2.17 2.01 16.24
C GLU A 76 1.14 0.87 16.25
N LEU A 77 1.55 -0.29 16.75
CA LEU A 77 0.67 -1.43 16.98
C LEU A 77 0.31 -1.54 18.46
N VAL A 78 -0.98 -1.65 18.75
CA VAL A 78 -1.50 -1.72 20.13
C VAL A 78 -2.40 -2.93 20.27
N ASP A 79 -2.02 -3.86 21.13
CA ASP A 79 -2.87 -5.03 21.39
C ASP A 79 -4.02 -4.67 22.33
N CYS A 80 -5.24 -4.85 21.83
CA CYS A 80 -6.49 -4.77 22.58
C CYS A 80 -6.92 -6.19 22.99
N GLN A 81 -8.15 -6.44 23.43
CA GLN A 81 -8.62 -7.77 23.81
C GLN A 81 -8.82 -8.66 22.57
N HIS A 82 -9.55 -8.15 21.57
CA HIS A 82 -9.97 -8.90 20.37
C HIS A 82 -9.32 -8.41 19.07
N SER A 83 -8.56 -7.33 19.13
CA SER A 83 -7.94 -6.69 17.96
C SER A 83 -6.54 -6.18 18.27
N THR A 84 -5.84 -5.78 17.23
CA THR A 84 -4.68 -4.91 17.31
C THR A 84 -5.07 -3.60 16.62
N LEU A 85 -4.89 -2.47 17.31
CA LEU A 85 -4.98 -1.16 16.68
C LEU A 85 -3.71 -0.85 15.93
N VAL A 86 -3.86 -0.36 14.71
CA VAL A 86 -2.81 0.26 13.92
C VAL A 86 -3.06 1.75 13.92
N ILE A 87 -2.15 2.50 14.52
CA ILE A 87 -2.23 3.96 14.62
C ILE A 87 -1.12 4.53 13.74
N MET A 88 -1.49 5.33 12.75
CA MET A 88 -0.57 5.88 11.76
C MET A 88 -0.86 7.37 11.51
N PRO A 89 0.13 8.16 11.05
CA PRO A 89 -0.12 9.54 10.61
C PRO A 89 -1.20 9.62 9.54
N PHE A 90 -2.03 10.66 9.60
CA PHE A 90 -2.95 10.99 8.52
C PHE A 90 -2.15 11.66 7.38
N LEU A 91 -2.05 11.00 6.24
CA LEU A 91 -1.32 11.47 5.07
C LEU A 91 -2.26 11.55 3.87
N ASP A 92 -1.93 12.42 2.91
CA ASP A 92 -2.75 12.59 1.72
C ASP A 92 -2.61 11.39 0.76
N THR A 93 -3.75 10.99 0.18
CA THR A 93 -3.76 10.01 -0.90
C THR A 93 -3.14 10.60 -2.15
N LEU A 94 -2.29 9.82 -2.79
CA LEU A 94 -1.50 10.28 -3.92
C LEU A 94 -2.29 10.25 -5.25
N LEU A 95 -2.03 11.23 -6.12
CA LEU A 95 -2.47 11.17 -7.53
C LEU A 95 -1.39 10.68 -8.51
N MET A 96 -0.09 10.86 -8.25
CA MET A 96 1.01 10.37 -9.11
C MET A 96 2.35 10.26 -8.37
N ALA A 97 2.91 9.06 -8.20
CA ALA A 97 4.35 8.89 -7.94
C ALA A 97 4.79 7.42 -8.16
N SER A 98 5.98 7.11 -7.66
CA SER A 98 6.84 5.97 -7.95
C SER A 98 6.76 4.87 -6.86
N PRO A 99 5.80 3.94 -6.91
CA PRO A 99 5.53 2.98 -5.84
C PRO A 99 6.55 1.82 -5.74
N GLU A 100 7.43 1.65 -6.73
CA GLU A 100 8.20 0.42 -6.92
C GLU A 100 9.20 0.08 -5.80
N TYR A 101 9.63 1.05 -5.00
CA TYR A 101 10.63 0.83 -3.95
C TYR A 101 10.13 -0.03 -2.78
N GLY A 102 8.86 0.12 -2.39
CA GLY A 102 8.30 -0.63 -1.25
C GLY A 102 8.03 -2.09 -1.57
N LEU A 103 7.57 -2.35 -2.80
CA LEU A 103 7.13 -3.67 -3.20
C LEU A 103 8.28 -4.65 -3.41
N ASP A 104 9.38 -4.21 -4.05
CA ASP A 104 10.61 -5.01 -4.14
C ASP A 104 11.14 -5.39 -2.74
N PHE A 105 11.07 -4.46 -1.78
CA PHE A 105 11.47 -4.73 -0.40
C PHE A 105 10.62 -5.80 0.29
N MET A 106 9.30 -5.77 0.07
CA MET A 106 8.35 -6.77 0.59
C MET A 106 8.58 -8.14 -0.07
N HIS A 107 8.72 -8.17 -1.40
CA HIS A 107 8.94 -9.40 -2.17
C HIS A 107 10.23 -10.13 -1.74
N GLN A 108 11.31 -9.38 -1.45
CA GLN A 108 12.56 -9.93 -0.90
C GLN A 108 12.41 -10.55 0.50
N ARG A 109 11.30 -10.28 1.19
CA ARG A 109 10.95 -10.85 2.51
C ARG A 109 9.84 -11.89 2.43
N HIS A 110 9.54 -12.31 1.20
CA HIS A 110 8.46 -13.23 0.88
C HIS A 110 7.09 -12.68 1.29
N ILE A 111 6.91 -11.36 1.26
CA ILE A 111 5.62 -10.71 1.52
C ILE A 111 5.04 -10.27 0.17
N ALA A 112 3.84 -10.74 -0.14
CA ALA A 112 3.02 -10.20 -1.22
C ALA A 112 2.01 -9.22 -0.62
N PHE A 113 1.76 -8.11 -1.30
CA PHE A 113 0.89 -7.05 -0.81
C PHE A 113 -0.59 -7.33 -1.11
N GLY A 114 -0.89 -7.82 -2.31
CA GLY A 114 -2.17 -8.36 -2.72
C GLY A 114 -3.24 -7.33 -3.08
N ASP A 115 -3.06 -6.05 -2.73
CA ASP A 115 -4.09 -5.03 -2.98
C ASP A 115 -3.53 -3.66 -3.39
N ILE A 116 -2.64 -3.66 -4.39
CA ILE A 116 -2.04 -2.42 -4.89
C ILE A 116 -3.09 -1.65 -5.69
N ASP A 117 -3.43 -0.46 -5.19
CA ASP A 117 -4.22 0.57 -5.86
C ASP A 117 -3.72 1.96 -5.40
N ALA A 118 -4.08 3.01 -6.13
CA ALA A 118 -3.75 4.39 -5.75
C ALA A 118 -4.32 4.79 -4.38
N GLU A 119 -5.45 4.22 -3.96
CA GLU A 119 -6.08 4.48 -2.65
C GLU A 119 -5.28 3.87 -1.49
N ASN A 120 -4.51 2.80 -1.75
CA ASN A 120 -3.65 2.16 -0.76
C ASN A 120 -2.21 2.69 -0.76
N ILE A 121 -1.98 3.85 -1.41
CA ILE A 121 -0.69 4.53 -1.48
C ILE A 121 -0.87 5.99 -1.06
N VAL A 122 -0.23 6.36 0.04
CA VAL A 122 -0.22 7.74 0.56
C VAL A 122 1.13 8.40 0.34
N TRP A 123 1.11 9.72 0.32
CA TRP A 123 2.27 10.55 0.06
C TRP A 123 2.39 11.64 1.11
N SER A 124 3.64 11.91 1.50
CA SER A 124 3.95 13.08 2.32
C SER A 124 4.63 14.14 1.47
N VAL A 125 4.01 15.31 1.35
CA VAL A 125 4.61 16.49 0.71
C VAL A 125 5.79 16.97 1.55
N GLU A 126 5.56 17.14 2.85
CA GLU A 126 6.54 17.68 3.78
C GLU A 126 7.10 16.59 4.70
N ALA A 127 8.25 16.86 5.33
CA ALA A 127 8.77 15.99 6.36
C ALA A 127 7.98 16.23 7.65
N LEU A 128 7.44 15.17 8.26
CA LEU A 128 6.63 15.26 9.47
C LEU A 128 7.28 14.43 10.57
N ASN A 129 7.41 15.04 11.74
CA ASN A 129 7.77 14.35 12.98
C ASN A 129 6.58 14.42 13.92
N LEU A 130 5.72 13.40 13.85
CA LEU A 130 4.52 13.29 14.68
C LEU A 130 4.75 12.19 15.71
N ARG A 131 4.93 12.58 16.98
CA ARG A 131 5.27 11.65 18.07
C ARG A 131 6.57 10.90 17.72
N SER A 132 6.53 9.56 17.67
CA SER A 132 7.63 8.69 17.25
C SER A 132 7.65 8.40 15.75
N PHE A 133 6.68 8.92 14.97
CA PHE A 133 6.62 8.73 13.53
C PHE A 133 7.52 9.74 12.82
N ASN A 134 8.51 9.24 12.09
CA ASN A 134 9.38 10.03 11.24
C ASN A 134 9.00 9.79 9.77
N ILE A 135 8.30 10.77 9.20
CA ILE A 135 7.84 10.77 7.82
C ILE A 135 8.76 11.66 6.99
N LYS A 136 9.25 11.11 5.88
CA LYS A 136 10.15 11.81 4.97
C LYS A 136 9.33 12.66 4.01
N ALA A 137 9.83 13.87 3.70
CA ALA A 137 9.32 14.66 2.59
C ALA A 137 9.44 13.87 1.28
N ASP A 138 8.50 14.12 0.36
CA ASP A 138 8.42 13.51 -0.96
C ASP A 138 8.48 11.97 -0.95
N ALA A 139 7.96 11.35 0.12
CA ALA A 139 7.99 9.90 0.28
C ALA A 139 6.60 9.29 0.16
N LEU A 140 6.56 8.14 -0.52
CA LEU A 140 5.38 7.29 -0.60
C LEU A 140 5.40 6.22 0.48
N TYR A 141 4.19 5.87 0.91
CA TYR A 141 3.96 4.81 1.85
C TYR A 141 2.77 3.95 1.42
N TYR A 142 2.91 2.64 1.63
CA TYR A 142 1.84 1.67 1.52
C TYR A 142 1.04 1.67 2.82
N ILE A 143 -0.28 1.67 2.68
CA ILE A 143 -1.26 1.50 3.75
C ILE A 143 -2.18 0.32 3.42
N ASP A 144 -3.03 -0.08 4.35
CA ASP A 144 -3.96 -1.19 4.19
C ASP A 144 -3.31 -2.51 3.72
N PHE A 145 -2.86 -3.28 4.71
CA PHE A 145 -2.21 -4.57 4.46
C PHE A 145 -3.22 -5.72 4.56
N GLY A 146 -4.52 -5.46 4.38
CA GLY A 146 -5.60 -6.43 4.59
C GLY A 146 -5.51 -7.67 3.69
N ALA A 147 -4.99 -7.51 2.48
CA ALA A 147 -4.71 -8.62 1.55
C ALA A 147 -3.25 -9.11 1.63
N ALA A 148 -2.40 -8.44 2.41
CA ALA A 148 -0.98 -8.77 2.47
C ALA A 148 -0.76 -10.06 3.25
N ARG A 149 0.27 -10.79 2.84
CA ARG A 149 0.61 -12.09 3.45
C ARG A 149 2.08 -12.42 3.28
N ARG A 150 2.63 -13.07 4.29
CA ARG A 150 3.94 -13.72 4.22
C ARG A 150 3.78 -15.13 3.66
N LEU A 151 4.62 -15.47 2.70
CA LEU A 151 4.61 -16.72 1.97
C LEU A 151 5.85 -17.55 2.30
N PRO A 152 5.79 -18.88 2.08
CA PRO A 152 6.91 -19.77 2.39
C PRO A 152 8.14 -19.53 1.50
N ALA A 153 7.96 -18.99 0.29
CA ALA A 153 9.02 -18.76 -0.68
C ALA A 153 8.79 -17.45 -1.44
N GLY A 154 9.86 -16.87 -1.97
CA GLY A 154 9.82 -15.60 -2.71
C GLY A 154 9.40 -15.73 -4.18
N PRO A 155 9.48 -14.62 -4.94
CA PRO A 155 9.11 -14.56 -6.35
C PRO A 155 9.84 -15.59 -7.22
N GLY A 156 9.15 -16.16 -8.20
CA GLY A 156 9.71 -17.14 -9.14
C GLY A 156 9.86 -18.57 -8.58
N SER A 157 9.40 -18.81 -7.35
CA SER A 157 9.42 -20.14 -6.72
C SER A 157 8.26 -21.06 -7.15
N GLY A 158 7.25 -20.51 -7.83
CA GLY A 158 6.01 -21.22 -8.15
C GLY A 158 5.01 -21.29 -6.99
N VAL A 159 5.18 -20.50 -5.92
CA VAL A 159 4.18 -20.37 -4.86
C VAL A 159 2.89 -19.77 -5.42
N THR A 160 1.76 -20.32 -5.02
CA THR A 160 0.44 -19.86 -5.43
C THR A 160 -0.50 -19.73 -4.24
N ILE A 161 -1.55 -18.92 -4.40
CA ILE A 161 -2.63 -18.76 -3.42
C ILE A 161 -3.98 -19.11 -4.05
N SER A 162 -4.90 -19.59 -3.22
CA SER A 162 -6.25 -20.02 -3.63
C SER A 162 -7.37 -19.26 -2.91
N ASP A 163 -7.03 -18.37 -1.99
CA ASP A 163 -7.93 -17.61 -1.13
C ASP A 163 -8.19 -16.19 -1.65
N TYR A 164 -7.86 -15.91 -2.91
CA TYR A 164 -8.13 -14.61 -3.55
C TYR A 164 -9.62 -14.24 -3.43
N LYS A 165 -10.55 -15.20 -3.58
CA LYS A 165 -11.99 -14.91 -3.42
C LYS A 165 -12.38 -14.42 -2.02
N LYS A 166 -11.58 -14.71 -0.99
CA LYS A 166 -11.83 -14.30 0.39
C LYS A 166 -11.23 -12.93 0.69
N HIS A 167 -10.00 -12.70 0.25
CA HIS A 167 -9.25 -11.48 0.59
C HIS A 167 -9.36 -10.38 -0.49
N GLY A 168 -9.67 -10.77 -1.71
CA GLY A 168 -9.84 -9.88 -2.85
C GLY A 168 -8.57 -9.09 -3.20
N GLY A 169 -8.81 -8.09 -4.04
CA GLY A 169 -7.91 -7.02 -4.41
C GLY A 169 -8.70 -6.08 -5.34
N HIS A 170 -8.23 -4.85 -5.52
CA HIS A 170 -8.90 -3.85 -6.36
C HIS A 170 -9.08 -4.31 -7.82
N TYR A 171 -8.16 -5.14 -8.32
CA TYR A 171 -8.13 -5.59 -9.71
C TYR A 171 -8.37 -7.08 -9.84
N ARG A 172 -9.20 -7.50 -10.79
CA ARG A 172 -9.36 -8.93 -11.08
C ARG A 172 -8.10 -9.46 -11.82
N PRO A 173 -7.47 -10.55 -11.36
CA PRO A 173 -6.34 -11.13 -12.09
C PRO A 173 -6.79 -11.67 -13.45
N PRO A 174 -6.08 -11.35 -14.55
CA PRO A 174 -6.44 -11.82 -15.89
C PRO A 174 -6.20 -13.33 -16.08
N GLU A 175 -5.29 -13.93 -15.30
CA GLU A 175 -5.02 -15.37 -15.27
C GLU A 175 -6.08 -16.18 -14.50
N GLY A 176 -7.06 -15.51 -13.89
CA GLY A 176 -8.03 -16.13 -13.01
C GLY A 176 -7.64 -16.08 -11.54
N VAL A 177 -8.51 -16.61 -10.69
CA VAL A 177 -8.42 -16.46 -9.22
C VAL A 177 -7.99 -17.76 -8.51
N GLU A 178 -7.72 -18.81 -9.28
CA GLU A 178 -7.31 -20.12 -8.79
C GLU A 178 -5.81 -20.27 -8.99
N ASN A 179 -5.08 -20.72 -7.96
CA ASN A 179 -3.62 -20.90 -7.99
C ASN A 179 -2.89 -19.63 -8.48
N LEU A 180 -3.32 -18.47 -8.00
CA LEU A 180 -2.76 -17.18 -8.38
C LEU A 180 -1.32 -17.05 -7.86
N ASP A 181 -0.38 -16.64 -8.71
CA ASP A 181 0.95 -16.21 -8.25
C ASP A 181 0.82 -14.82 -7.61
N PRO A 182 0.95 -14.70 -6.28
CA PRO A 182 0.69 -13.45 -5.58
C PRO A 182 1.72 -12.36 -5.89
N TYR A 183 2.96 -12.73 -6.26
CA TYR A 183 4.00 -11.76 -6.61
C TYR A 183 3.81 -11.22 -8.02
N ALA A 184 3.48 -12.09 -8.97
CA ALA A 184 3.14 -11.66 -10.33
C ALA A 184 1.83 -10.86 -10.34
N TYR A 185 0.91 -11.14 -9.43
CA TYR A 185 -0.31 -10.36 -9.26
C TYR A 185 -0.03 -8.95 -8.71
N ASP A 186 0.86 -8.80 -7.72
CA ASP A 186 1.31 -7.47 -7.27
C ASP A 186 1.86 -6.64 -8.45
N VAL A 187 2.68 -7.25 -9.30
CA VAL A 187 3.23 -6.57 -10.50
C VAL A 187 2.11 -6.12 -11.45
N TYR A 188 1.09 -6.96 -11.64
CA TYR A 188 -0.08 -6.63 -12.45
C TYR A 188 -0.87 -5.45 -11.87
N CYS A 189 -1.19 -5.49 -10.57
CA CYS A 189 -1.92 -4.42 -9.89
C CYS A 189 -1.17 -3.09 -9.94
N LEU A 190 0.17 -3.13 -9.83
CA LEU A 190 1.01 -1.96 -10.06
C LEU A 190 0.85 -1.41 -11.49
N GLY A 191 0.84 -2.28 -12.50
CA GLY A 191 0.57 -1.90 -13.88
C GLY A 191 -0.80 -1.24 -14.07
N GLU A 192 -1.86 -1.82 -13.49
CA GLU A 192 -3.21 -1.24 -13.52
C GLU A 192 -3.29 0.11 -12.80
N THR A 193 -2.63 0.24 -11.65
CA THR A 193 -2.55 1.50 -10.88
C THR A 193 -1.89 2.60 -11.70
N LEU A 194 -0.77 2.29 -12.36
CA LEU A 194 -0.08 3.23 -13.25
C LEU A 194 -0.93 3.60 -14.47
N TYR A 195 -1.59 2.62 -15.09
CA TYR A 195 -2.50 2.86 -16.22
C TYR A 195 -3.64 3.82 -15.83
N ASN A 196 -4.34 3.53 -14.73
CA ASN A 196 -5.43 4.36 -14.23
C ASN A 196 -4.95 5.77 -13.87
N THR A 197 -3.77 5.87 -13.26
CA THR A 197 -3.14 7.13 -12.92
C THR A 197 -2.84 7.97 -14.18
N CYS A 198 -2.25 7.36 -15.20
CA CYS A 198 -2.02 8.01 -16.49
C CYS A 198 -3.34 8.49 -17.12
N HIS A 199 -4.36 7.62 -17.16
CA HIS A 199 -5.66 7.95 -17.74
C HIS A 199 -6.34 9.13 -17.03
N ARG A 200 -6.45 9.07 -15.70
CA ARG A 200 -7.02 10.17 -14.87
C ARG A 200 -6.24 11.47 -15.03
N THR A 201 -4.92 11.38 -15.21
CA THR A 201 -4.08 12.57 -15.44
C THR A 201 -4.37 13.21 -16.78
N LEU A 202 -4.51 12.41 -17.85
CA LEU A 202 -4.88 12.91 -19.18
C LEU A 202 -6.25 13.58 -19.19
N GLU A 203 -7.25 12.98 -18.52
CA GLU A 203 -8.59 13.55 -18.39
C GLU A 203 -8.58 14.92 -17.70
N ARG A 204 -7.74 15.08 -16.67
CA ARG A 204 -7.65 16.33 -15.88
C ARG A 204 -6.72 17.38 -16.48
N LYS A 205 -5.67 16.97 -17.19
CA LYS A 205 -4.61 17.84 -17.72
C LYS A 205 -4.45 17.60 -19.22
N SER A 206 -5.32 18.22 -20.01
CA SER A 206 -5.42 18.05 -21.46
C SER A 206 -4.13 18.35 -22.25
N ALA A 207 -3.18 19.07 -21.67
CA ALA A 207 -1.91 19.43 -22.32
C ALA A 207 -0.75 18.47 -22.05
N PHE A 208 -0.90 17.50 -21.13
CA PHE A 208 0.18 16.55 -20.83
C PHE A 208 0.01 15.27 -21.65
N ILE A 209 1.07 14.78 -22.28
CA ILE A 209 1.06 13.50 -23.01
C ILE A 209 2.16 12.61 -22.42
N PHE A 210 1.79 11.41 -21.99
CA PHE A 210 2.77 10.41 -21.58
C PHE A 210 3.50 9.85 -22.81
N PRO A 211 4.83 9.66 -22.75
CA PRO A 211 5.58 9.10 -23.87
C PRO A 211 5.14 7.64 -24.14
N PRO A 212 5.21 7.15 -25.39
CA PRO A 212 4.86 5.76 -25.72
C PRO A 212 5.59 4.71 -24.89
N SER A 213 6.84 4.99 -24.48
CA SER A 213 7.62 4.13 -23.60
C SER A 213 7.01 3.93 -22.21
N MET A 214 6.21 4.87 -21.72
CA MET A 214 5.45 4.71 -20.47
C MET A 214 4.38 3.63 -20.61
N TYR A 215 3.62 3.67 -21.71
CA TYR A 215 2.59 2.67 -21.98
C TYR A 215 3.19 1.29 -22.25
N GLN A 216 4.29 1.21 -22.98
CA GLN A 216 5.02 -0.06 -23.17
C GLN A 216 5.48 -0.68 -21.85
N PHE A 217 5.97 0.16 -20.92
CA PHE A 217 6.32 -0.29 -19.57
C PHE A 217 5.09 -0.79 -18.81
N ILE A 218 3.99 -0.02 -18.81
CA ILE A 218 2.72 -0.41 -18.19
C ILE A 218 2.20 -1.74 -18.76
N ASP A 219 2.19 -1.90 -20.08
CA ASP A 219 1.71 -3.12 -20.76
C ASP A 219 2.56 -4.34 -20.42
N THR A 220 3.86 -4.14 -20.17
CA THR A 220 4.75 -5.20 -19.70
C THR A 220 4.32 -5.71 -18.31
N LEU A 221 3.94 -4.80 -17.40
CA LEU A 221 3.46 -5.17 -16.06
C LEU A 221 2.08 -5.84 -16.12
N ARG A 222 1.22 -5.38 -17.05
CA ARG A 222 -0.16 -5.84 -17.24
C ARG A 222 -0.30 -7.09 -18.11
N ASN A 223 0.80 -7.79 -18.40
CA ASN A 223 0.74 -8.97 -19.25
C ASN A 223 -0.27 -10.00 -18.70
N PRO A 224 -1.20 -10.53 -19.50
CA PRO A 224 -2.19 -11.50 -19.02
C PRO A 224 -1.55 -12.82 -18.57
N ASN A 225 -0.37 -13.17 -19.10
CA ASN A 225 0.40 -14.31 -18.64
C ASN A 225 1.33 -13.89 -17.47
N PRO A 226 1.12 -14.39 -16.24
CA PRO A 226 1.95 -14.03 -15.09
C PRO A 226 3.43 -14.39 -15.29
N SER A 227 3.76 -15.43 -16.06
CA SER A 227 5.16 -15.81 -16.32
C SER A 227 5.91 -14.82 -17.21
N HIS A 228 5.20 -13.90 -17.87
CA HIS A 228 5.79 -12.84 -18.70
C HIS A 228 5.91 -11.51 -17.94
N ARG A 229 5.36 -11.42 -16.72
CA ARG A 229 5.52 -10.23 -15.89
C ARG A 229 6.93 -10.24 -15.26
N PRO A 230 7.64 -9.10 -15.26
CA PRO A 230 8.96 -9.00 -14.65
C PRO A 230 8.88 -9.14 -13.12
N LEU A 231 9.98 -9.61 -12.51
CA LEU A 231 10.15 -9.55 -11.06
C LEU A 231 10.27 -8.09 -10.61
N MET A 232 9.85 -7.76 -9.38
CA MET A 232 9.89 -6.37 -8.90
C MET A 232 11.28 -5.71 -8.92
N ARG A 233 12.35 -6.48 -8.72
CA ARG A 233 13.72 -5.99 -8.92
C ARG A 233 13.99 -5.50 -10.36
N GLN A 234 13.41 -6.18 -11.35
CA GLN A 234 13.52 -5.82 -12.77
C GLN A 234 12.61 -4.63 -13.09
N VAL A 235 11.39 -4.60 -12.54
CA VAL A 235 10.48 -3.45 -12.64
C VAL A 235 11.16 -2.17 -12.17
N LYS A 236 11.80 -2.23 -11.00
CA LYS A 236 12.56 -1.10 -10.42
C LYS A 236 13.67 -0.61 -11.34
N GLN A 237 14.43 -1.53 -11.93
CA GLN A 237 15.48 -1.17 -12.90
C GLN A 237 14.90 -0.53 -14.16
N GLN A 238 13.89 -1.16 -14.76
CA GLN A 238 13.22 -0.67 -15.97
C GLN A 238 12.62 0.72 -15.75
N TRP A 239 12.01 0.95 -14.58
CA TRP A 239 11.47 2.25 -14.21
C TRP A 239 12.58 3.31 -14.09
N PHE A 240 13.69 2.99 -13.42
CA PHE A 240 14.82 3.91 -13.31
C PHE A 240 15.36 4.33 -14.69
N GLU A 241 15.52 3.36 -15.59
CA GLU A 241 15.95 3.61 -16.97
C GLU A 241 14.93 4.47 -17.74
N LEU A 242 13.63 4.15 -17.62
CA LEU A 242 12.55 4.91 -18.24
C LEU A 242 12.53 6.36 -17.75
N ARG A 243 12.56 6.56 -16.42
CA ARG A 243 12.58 7.89 -15.79
C ARG A 243 13.75 8.72 -16.29
N ASN A 244 14.95 8.15 -16.32
CA ASN A 244 16.13 8.87 -16.80
C ASN A 244 16.00 9.27 -18.27
N ARG A 245 15.49 8.38 -19.13
CA ARG A 245 15.24 8.71 -20.55
C ARG A 245 14.25 9.87 -20.69
N ILE A 246 13.15 9.84 -19.93
CA ILE A 246 12.11 10.89 -19.96
C ILE A 246 12.69 12.25 -19.50
N LEU A 247 13.49 12.26 -18.45
CA LEU A 247 14.12 13.49 -17.94
C LEU A 247 15.14 14.05 -18.94
N SER A 248 16.00 13.20 -19.52
CA SER A 248 16.99 13.62 -20.52
C SER A 248 16.38 14.14 -21.82
N THR A 249 15.14 13.75 -22.16
CA THR A 249 14.44 14.30 -23.34
C THR A 249 13.83 15.68 -23.13
N LYS A 250 13.70 16.15 -21.88
CA LYS A 250 13.14 17.49 -21.58
C LYS A 250 14.18 18.62 -21.58
N GLU A 251 15.47 18.27 -21.61
CA GLU A 251 16.60 19.23 -21.59
C GLU A 251 17.11 19.60 -22.99
N LYS A 252 16.39 19.23 -24.06
CA LYS A 252 16.68 19.59 -25.45
C LYS A 252 15.51 20.35 -26.06
#